data_AF-A0A238VJ00-F1
#
_entry.id   AF-A0A238VJ00-F1
#
_cell.length_a   1.000
_cell.length_b   1.000
_cell.length_c   1.000
_cell.angle_alpha   90.00
_cell.angle_beta   90.00
_cell.angle_gamma   90.00
#
_symmetry.space_group_name_H-M   'P 1'
#
loop_
_entity.id
_entity.type
_entity.pdbx_description
1 polymer ?
#
loop_
_entity_poly.entity_id
_entity_poly.type
_entity_poly.pdbx_seq_one_letter_code
_entity_poly.pdbx_strand_id
1 'polypeptide(L)'
;MMKKTVISSILLLFAVFVFSQENTNKITELKELDISMYPVPKEGFSLYTIQLEPKQNEANFQIELYAEKIEEVDCNKYQLLGEFIKHNLEGWGYSYYEFNSNGDIMGTRMACPNSSKHEEFVKSSVILVRYNSNIPIVVYLPNKMSLKYKIWERNEVEFEAKQQ
;
A
#
# COMPACT_ATOMS: atom_id res chain seq x y z
N MET A 1 32.64 23.45 76.70
CA MET A 1 33.89 23.81 75.99
C MET A 1 34.37 22.60 75.19
N MET A 2 34.72 22.86 73.93
CA MET A 2 35.07 21.95 72.81
C MET A 2 35.73 20.59 73.10
N LYS A 3 35.31 19.56 72.34
CA LYS A 3 36.12 18.79 71.36
C LYS A 3 35.24 17.66 70.77
N LYS A 4 34.80 17.77 69.52
CA LYS A 4 35.39 17.24 68.26
C LYS A 4 35.46 15.70 68.19
N THR A 5 34.63 15.12 67.32
CA THR A 5 34.86 13.88 66.54
C THR A 5 33.81 13.83 65.42
N VAL A 6 34.09 14.42 64.24
CA VAL A 6 34.35 13.72 62.97
C VAL A 6 33.51 12.45 62.79
N ILE A 7 32.42 12.55 62.01
CA ILE A 7 31.79 11.38 61.39
C ILE A 7 31.91 11.55 59.87
N SER A 8 32.56 10.53 59.32
CA SER A 8 32.95 10.31 57.95
C SER A 8 31.78 10.41 56.96
N SER A 9 32.09 11.02 55.81
CA SER A 9 31.30 11.03 54.59
C SER A 9 30.71 9.66 54.26
N ILE A 10 29.39 9.59 54.12
CA ILE A 10 28.69 8.51 53.41
C ILE A 10 27.96 9.17 52.25
N LEU A 11 28.57 9.00 51.07
CA LEU A 11 28.01 9.32 49.77
C LEU A 11 26.97 8.22 49.46
N LEU A 12 25.69 8.48 49.74
CA LEU A 12 24.61 7.56 49.37
C LEU A 12 24.31 7.74 47.87
N LEU A 13 24.85 6.84 47.05
CA LEU A 13 24.56 6.72 45.62
C LEU A 13 23.05 6.49 45.42
N PHE A 14 22.41 7.47 44.77
CA PHE A 14 21.10 7.31 44.13
C PHE A 14 21.21 6.27 43.02
N ALA A 15 20.86 5.01 43.29
CA ALA A 15 20.59 4.05 42.24
C ALA A 15 19.14 4.28 41.77
N VAL A 16 18.97 5.19 40.81
CA VAL A 16 17.71 5.29 40.06
C VAL A 16 17.66 4.07 39.14
N PHE A 17 16.98 3.01 39.57
CA PHE A 17 16.55 1.96 38.64
C PHE A 17 15.45 2.54 37.76
N VAL A 18 15.86 3.19 36.67
CA VAL A 18 14.97 3.43 35.53
C VAL A 18 14.76 2.07 34.88
N PHE A 19 13.66 1.40 35.19
CA PHE A 19 13.15 0.33 34.34
C PHE A 19 12.69 0.99 33.04
N SER A 20 13.58 1.03 32.04
CA SER A 20 13.19 1.33 30.67
C SER A 20 12.39 0.14 30.17
N GLN A 21 11.05 0.25 30.13
CA GLN A 21 10.24 -0.63 29.30
C GLN A 21 10.50 -0.24 27.84
N GLU A 22 11.39 -0.97 27.19
CA GLU A 22 11.45 -0.93 25.73
C GLU A 22 10.16 -1.59 25.21
N ASN A 23 9.23 -0.74 24.80
CA ASN A 23 8.06 -1.15 24.06
C ASN A 23 8.53 -1.50 22.64
N THR A 24 9.12 -2.69 22.49
CA THR A 24 9.41 -3.25 21.16
C THR A 24 8.09 -3.52 20.48
N ASN A 25 7.64 -2.55 19.70
CA ASN A 25 6.75 -2.80 18.57
C ASN A 25 7.41 -3.92 17.76
N LYS A 26 6.92 -5.15 17.90
CA LYS A 26 7.19 -6.23 16.95
C LYS A 26 6.59 -5.77 15.63
N ILE A 27 7.38 -5.02 14.85
CA ILE A 27 7.25 -5.01 13.41
C ILE A 27 7.55 -6.45 13.05
N THR A 28 6.51 -7.22 12.73
CA THR A 28 6.67 -8.52 12.11
C THR A 28 7.51 -8.27 10.87
N GLU A 29 8.78 -8.67 10.91
CA GLU A 29 9.69 -8.56 9.78
C GLU A 29 9.15 -9.50 8.71
N LEU A 30 8.31 -8.96 7.82
CA LEU A 30 7.81 -9.68 6.67
C LEU A 30 9.01 -10.15 5.86
N LYS A 31 9.24 -11.47 5.85
CA LYS A 31 10.28 -12.08 5.04
C LYS A 31 10.04 -11.70 3.58
N GLU A 32 10.94 -10.94 2.98
CA GLU A 32 10.86 -10.55 1.58
C GLU A 32 10.71 -11.80 0.69
N LEU A 33 9.66 -11.82 -0.12
CA LEU A 33 9.37 -12.95 -1.01
C LEU A 33 10.21 -12.83 -2.28
N ASP A 34 10.84 -13.94 -2.69
CA ASP A 34 11.63 -13.99 -3.92
C ASP A 34 10.71 -13.79 -5.15
N ILE A 35 11.09 -12.82 -5.99
CA ILE A 35 10.40 -12.45 -7.23
C ILE A 35 11.26 -12.69 -8.47
N SER A 36 12.41 -13.36 -8.33
CA SER A 36 13.37 -13.57 -9.43
C SER A 36 12.81 -14.33 -10.63
N MET A 37 11.71 -15.08 -10.44
CA MET A 37 11.00 -15.77 -11.51
C MET A 37 10.13 -14.85 -12.39
N TYR A 38 9.78 -13.65 -11.91
CA TYR A 38 8.98 -12.71 -12.69
C TYR A 38 9.84 -12.00 -13.74
N PRO A 39 9.30 -11.71 -14.95
CA PRO A 39 10.05 -11.01 -15.98
C PRO A 39 10.60 -9.66 -15.51
N VAL A 40 11.77 -9.27 -15.99
CA VAL A 40 12.25 -7.91 -15.76
C VAL A 40 11.33 -6.89 -16.48
N PRO A 41 11.13 -5.68 -15.92
CA PRO A 41 10.35 -4.65 -16.60
C PRO A 41 10.90 -4.35 -17.99
N LYS A 42 10.00 -4.26 -18.98
CA LYS A 42 10.35 -3.72 -20.30
C LYS A 42 10.70 -2.24 -20.22
N GLU A 43 11.36 -1.71 -21.24
CA GLU A 43 11.68 -0.29 -21.32
C GLU A 43 10.41 0.56 -21.16
N GLY A 44 10.51 1.63 -20.35
CA GLY A 44 9.39 2.50 -20.05
C GLY A 44 8.40 1.96 -19.01
N PHE A 45 8.66 0.81 -18.39
CA PHE A 45 7.85 0.24 -17.32
C PHE A 45 8.65 0.06 -16.01
N SER A 46 7.93 0.08 -14.90
CA SER A 46 8.42 -0.19 -13.54
C SER A 46 7.66 -1.36 -12.95
N LEU A 47 8.35 -2.20 -12.18
CA LEU A 47 7.75 -3.31 -11.41
C LEU A 47 7.48 -2.86 -9.98
N TYR A 48 6.28 -3.16 -9.52
CA TYR A 48 5.82 -2.95 -8.15
C TYR A 48 5.49 -4.31 -7.53
N THR A 49 5.84 -4.47 -6.25
CA THR A 49 5.45 -5.62 -5.44
C THR A 49 4.59 -5.18 -4.26
N ILE A 50 3.55 -5.95 -3.98
CA ILE A 50 2.74 -5.80 -2.77
C ILE A 50 2.85 -7.11 -2.00
N GLN A 51 3.49 -7.05 -0.84
CA GLN A 51 3.54 -8.15 0.11
C GLN A 51 2.49 -7.92 1.19
N LEU A 52 1.69 -8.96 1.45
CA LEU A 52 0.57 -8.89 2.39
C LEU A 52 0.93 -9.60 3.69
N GLU A 53 0.46 -9.04 4.80
CA GLU A 53 0.54 -9.68 6.11
C GLU A 53 -0.37 -10.92 6.17
N PRO A 54 0.08 -12.04 6.75
CA PRO A 54 -0.81 -13.18 6.97
C PRO A 54 -2.01 -12.81 7.84
N LYS A 55 -3.21 -13.23 7.42
CA LYS A 55 -4.45 -13.05 8.16
C LYS A 55 -5.16 -14.39 8.37
N GLN A 56 -5.92 -14.50 9.45
CA GLN A 56 -6.90 -15.58 9.57
C GLN A 56 -8.01 -15.37 8.53
N ASN A 57 -8.46 -16.45 7.89
CA ASN A 57 -9.55 -16.43 6.91
C ASN A 57 -9.35 -15.41 5.78
N GLU A 58 -8.22 -15.48 5.07
CA GLU A 58 -7.88 -14.55 3.96
C GLU A 58 -8.96 -14.44 2.86
N ALA A 59 -9.85 -15.43 2.74
CA ALA A 59 -11.00 -15.40 1.84
C ALA A 59 -12.00 -14.26 2.13
N ASN A 60 -11.94 -13.68 3.33
CA ASN A 60 -12.75 -12.52 3.72
C ASN A 60 -12.14 -11.20 3.22
N PHE A 61 -10.94 -11.22 2.65
CA PHE A 61 -10.24 -10.02 2.21
C PHE A 61 -10.04 -9.99 0.69
N GLN A 62 -10.00 -8.79 0.14
CA GLN A 62 -9.60 -8.53 -1.25
C GLN A 62 -8.71 -7.30 -1.31
N ILE A 63 -7.93 -7.19 -2.38
CA ILE A 63 -7.11 -6.02 -2.66
C ILE A 63 -7.73 -5.27 -3.84
N GLU A 64 -8.07 -4.00 -3.64
CA GLU A 64 -8.41 -3.08 -4.73
C GLU A 64 -7.14 -2.44 -5.24
N LEU A 65 -6.83 -2.62 -6.52
CA LEU A 65 -5.71 -2.01 -7.21
C LEU A 65 -6.20 -0.92 -8.16
N TYR A 66 -5.48 0.20 -8.19
CA TYR A 66 -5.67 1.24 -9.20
C TYR A 66 -4.35 1.95 -9.50
N ALA A 67 -4.21 2.42 -10.73
CA ALA A 67 -3.13 3.30 -11.12
C ALA A 67 -3.60 4.75 -11.01
N GLU A 68 -2.67 5.66 -10.75
CA GLU A 68 -2.92 7.10 -10.81
C GLU A 68 -1.74 7.84 -11.42
N LYS A 69 -1.99 9.04 -11.92
CA LYS A 69 -0.96 10.00 -12.30
C LYS A 69 -1.34 11.39 -11.81
N ILE A 70 -0.34 12.24 -11.58
CA ILE A 70 -0.56 13.67 -11.34
C ILE A 70 -0.77 14.34 -12.69
N GLU A 71 -1.81 15.16 -12.80
CA GLU A 71 -2.13 15.94 -14.02
C GLU A 71 -2.70 17.32 -13.63
N GLU A 72 -2.43 18.35 -14.43
CA GLU A 72 -3.11 19.65 -14.29
C GLU A 72 -4.50 19.56 -14.92
N VAL A 73 -5.55 19.72 -14.13
CA VAL A 73 -6.95 19.58 -14.55
C VAL A 73 -7.78 20.80 -14.15
N ASP A 74 -8.95 20.95 -14.76
CA ASP A 74 -9.94 21.97 -14.40
C ASP A 74 -11.03 21.41 -13.47
N CYS A 75 -12.19 22.07 -13.39
CA CYS A 75 -13.31 21.64 -12.54
C CYS A 75 -14.03 20.35 -13.01
N ASN A 76 -13.66 19.79 -14.15
CA ASN A 76 -14.23 18.55 -14.65
C ASN A 76 -13.77 17.34 -13.83
N LYS A 77 -14.58 16.27 -13.88
CA LYS A 77 -14.18 14.99 -13.31
C LYS A 77 -13.40 14.22 -14.36
N TYR A 78 -12.21 13.73 -14.00
CA TYR A 78 -11.34 12.99 -14.90
C TYR A 78 -11.12 11.55 -14.42
N GLN A 79 -10.84 10.67 -15.38
CA GLN A 79 -10.46 9.28 -15.16
C GLN A 79 -9.31 8.91 -16.10
N LEU A 80 -8.30 8.24 -15.55
CA LEU A 80 -7.15 7.73 -16.31
C LEU A 80 -7.60 6.51 -17.12
N LEU A 81 -7.36 6.57 -18.43
CA LEU A 81 -7.66 5.47 -19.34
C LEU A 81 -6.59 4.39 -19.23
N GLY A 82 -7.04 3.14 -19.20
CA GLY A 82 -6.17 1.98 -19.15
C GLY A 82 -6.84 0.80 -18.44
N GLU A 83 -6.22 -0.35 -18.55
CA GLU A 83 -6.71 -1.59 -17.96
C GLU A 83 -5.58 -2.42 -17.36
N PHE A 84 -5.89 -3.18 -16.32
CA PHE A 84 -4.97 -4.18 -15.78
C PHE A 84 -5.17 -5.50 -16.50
N ILE A 85 -4.13 -5.93 -17.22
CA ILE A 85 -4.10 -7.22 -17.91
C ILE A 85 -3.45 -8.23 -16.98
N LYS A 86 -4.16 -9.34 -16.71
CA LYS A 86 -3.62 -10.46 -15.93
C LYS A 86 -2.84 -11.40 -16.84
N HIS A 87 -1.60 -11.68 -16.48
CA HIS A 87 -0.74 -12.64 -17.15
C HIS A 87 -0.48 -13.84 -16.25
N ASN A 88 -0.39 -15.03 -16.85
CA ASN A 88 0.05 -16.24 -16.15
C ASN A 88 1.57 -16.36 -16.26
N LEU A 89 2.21 -16.71 -15.15
CA LEU A 89 3.63 -17.04 -15.12
C LEU A 89 3.80 -18.53 -15.44
N GLU A 90 4.19 -18.81 -16.68
CA GLU A 90 4.32 -20.19 -17.19
C GLU A 90 5.28 -21.03 -16.33
N GLY A 91 4.86 -22.26 -16.01
CA GLY A 91 5.65 -23.19 -15.20
C GLY A 91 5.56 -22.98 -13.68
N TRP A 92 5.03 -21.85 -13.21
CA TRP A 92 4.95 -21.53 -11.77
C TRP A 92 3.53 -21.59 -11.19
N GLY A 93 2.51 -21.43 -12.05
CA GLY A 93 1.11 -21.34 -11.58
C GLY A 93 0.78 -20.03 -10.86
N TYR A 94 1.67 -19.04 -10.94
CA TYR A 94 1.45 -17.68 -10.43
C TYR A 94 0.93 -16.77 -11.53
N SER A 95 0.51 -15.57 -11.14
CA SER A 95 0.07 -14.54 -12.08
C SER A 95 0.61 -13.18 -11.67
N TYR A 96 0.84 -12.32 -12.65
CA TYR A 96 1.17 -10.91 -12.46
C TYR A 96 0.20 -10.04 -13.27
N TYR A 97 0.26 -8.73 -13.04
CA TYR A 97 -0.59 -7.76 -13.72
C TYR A 97 0.27 -6.76 -14.48
N GLU A 98 -0.15 -6.35 -15.68
CA GLU A 98 0.41 -5.20 -16.39
C GLU A 98 -0.68 -4.14 -16.54
N PHE A 99 -0.41 -2.89 -16.18
CA PHE A 99 -1.31 -1.79 -16.46
C PHE A 99 -1.04 -1.25 -17.86
N ASN A 100 -1.94 -1.53 -18.80
CA ASN A 100 -1.86 -1.06 -20.16
C ASN A 100 -2.52 0.33 -20.27
N SER A 101 -1.70 1.36 -20.41
CA SER A 101 -2.14 2.75 -20.57
C SER A 101 -1.09 3.57 -21.31
N ASN A 102 -1.56 4.49 -22.15
CA ASN A 102 -0.73 5.54 -22.77
C ASN A 102 -0.75 6.85 -21.96
N GLY A 103 -1.49 6.91 -20.85
CA GLY A 103 -1.65 8.09 -20.01
C GLY A 103 -2.78 9.02 -20.41
N ASP A 104 -3.60 8.68 -21.39
CA ASP A 104 -4.76 9.52 -21.74
C ASP A 104 -5.78 9.56 -20.59
N ILE A 105 -6.50 10.67 -20.47
CA ILE A 105 -7.59 10.85 -19.51
C ILE A 105 -8.89 11.15 -20.23
N MET A 106 -10.01 10.63 -19.74
CA MET A 106 -11.35 11.08 -20.14
C MET A 106 -11.94 11.94 -19.03
N GLY A 107 -12.80 12.90 -19.37
CA GLY A 107 -13.50 13.67 -18.37
C GLY A 107 -14.83 14.24 -18.83
N THR A 108 -15.55 14.86 -17.90
CA THR A 108 -16.79 15.58 -18.18
C THR A 108 -16.56 16.83 -19.04
N ARG A 109 -17.64 17.47 -19.49
CA ARG A 109 -17.59 18.68 -20.34
C ARG A 109 -18.36 19.86 -19.75
N MET A 110 -18.13 20.14 -18.47
CA MET A 110 -18.67 21.31 -17.78
C MET A 110 -17.89 22.57 -18.19
N ALA A 111 -18.57 23.72 -18.18
CA ALA A 111 -17.91 25.01 -18.35
C ALA A 111 -17.19 25.38 -17.04
N CYS A 112 -15.85 25.43 -17.08
CA CYS A 112 -15.02 25.71 -15.91
C CYS A 112 -14.49 27.15 -15.94
N PRO A 113 -14.45 27.85 -14.78
CA PRO A 113 -13.80 29.15 -14.69
C PRO A 113 -12.28 28.99 -14.80
N ASN A 114 -11.58 30.01 -15.32
CA ASN A 114 -10.12 29.97 -15.50
C ASN A 114 -9.34 29.72 -14.20
N SER A 115 -9.90 30.13 -13.05
CA SER A 115 -9.29 29.97 -11.73
C SER A 115 -9.44 28.55 -11.15
N SER A 116 -10.04 27.60 -11.87
CA SER A 116 -10.27 26.23 -11.38
C SER A 116 -9.13 25.25 -11.63
N LYS A 117 -8.09 25.67 -12.35
CA LYS A 117 -6.93 24.82 -12.65
C LYS A 117 -6.17 24.43 -11.38
N HIS A 118 -5.87 23.15 -11.22
CA HIS A 118 -5.10 22.61 -10.10
C HIS A 118 -4.48 21.25 -10.48
N GLU A 119 -3.49 20.80 -9.71
CA GLU A 119 -2.96 19.43 -9.82
C GLU A 119 -3.90 18.44 -9.12
N GLU A 120 -4.23 17.34 -9.80
CA GLU A 120 -5.04 16.25 -9.26
C GLU A 120 -4.39 14.89 -9.54
N PHE A 121 -4.57 13.94 -8.60
CA PHE A 121 -4.27 12.54 -8.82
C PHE A 121 -5.42 11.87 -9.60
N VAL A 122 -5.29 11.81 -10.92
CA VAL A 122 -6.29 11.20 -11.80
C VAL A 122 -6.14 9.68 -11.78
N LYS A 123 -7.20 8.98 -11.37
CA LYS A 123 -7.20 7.53 -11.09
C LYS A 123 -7.76 6.71 -12.24
N SER A 124 -7.27 5.49 -12.40
CA SER A 124 -7.81 4.50 -13.33
C SER A 124 -9.07 3.83 -12.78
N SER A 125 -9.71 3.01 -13.62
CA SER A 125 -10.61 1.96 -13.12
C SER A 125 -9.87 1.05 -12.14
N VAL A 126 -10.61 0.51 -11.19
CA VAL A 126 -10.08 -0.40 -10.17
C VAL A 126 -10.25 -1.86 -10.60
N ILE A 127 -9.35 -2.74 -10.16
CA ILE A 127 -9.58 -4.18 -10.16
C ILE A 127 -9.54 -4.73 -8.75
N LEU A 128 -10.31 -5.79 -8.50
CA LEU A 128 -10.25 -6.55 -7.25
C LEU A 128 -9.44 -7.81 -7.46
N VAL A 129 -8.39 -7.98 -6.66
CA VAL A 129 -7.55 -9.17 -6.64
C VAL A 129 -7.67 -9.87 -5.29
N ARG A 130 -7.51 -11.19 -5.29
CA ARG A 130 -7.65 -12.00 -4.08
C ARG A 130 -6.53 -11.66 -3.09
N TYR A 131 -6.87 -11.59 -1.80
CA TYR A 131 -5.88 -11.57 -0.73
C TYR A 131 -5.20 -12.93 -0.58
N ASN A 132 -3.88 -12.96 -0.69
CA ASN A 132 -3.06 -14.14 -0.44
C ASN A 132 -1.68 -13.71 0.06
N SER A 133 -1.38 -13.92 1.36
CA SER A 133 -0.10 -13.50 1.94
C SER A 133 1.09 -14.39 1.56
N ASN A 134 0.83 -15.58 0.98
CA ASN A 134 1.89 -16.54 0.64
C ASN A 134 2.67 -16.18 -0.62
N ILE A 135 2.14 -15.27 -1.45
CA ILE A 135 2.76 -14.83 -2.70
C ILE A 135 2.65 -13.32 -2.85
N PRO A 136 3.66 -12.63 -3.38
CA PRO A 136 3.56 -11.20 -3.63
C PRO A 136 2.64 -10.95 -4.84
N ILE A 137 1.90 -9.85 -4.80
CA ILE A 137 1.22 -9.34 -5.98
C ILE A 137 2.25 -8.52 -6.78
N VAL A 138 2.50 -8.94 -8.02
CA VAL A 138 3.46 -8.28 -8.93
C VAL A 138 2.69 -7.51 -10.00
N VAL A 139 3.04 -6.24 -10.17
CA VAL A 139 2.36 -5.34 -11.11
C VAL A 139 3.37 -4.50 -11.90
N TYR A 140 3.24 -4.44 -13.22
CA TYR A 140 4.05 -3.59 -14.10
C TYR A 140 3.25 -2.36 -14.52
N LEU A 141 3.82 -1.17 -14.38
CA LEU A 141 3.18 0.11 -14.77
C LEU A 141 4.12 0.95 -15.64
N PRO A 142 3.59 1.78 -16.57
CA PRO A 142 4.37 2.77 -17.28
C PRO A 142 5.08 3.79 -16.34
N ASN A 143 6.30 4.19 -16.70
CA ASN A 143 7.17 5.13 -15.98
C ASN A 143 6.64 6.57 -16.06
N LYS A 144 5.53 6.84 -15.37
CA LYS A 144 4.86 8.16 -15.14
C LYS A 144 3.57 8.00 -14.32
N MET A 145 3.28 6.79 -13.85
CA MET A 145 2.11 6.44 -13.08
C MET A 145 2.56 5.82 -11.75
N SER A 146 1.67 5.86 -10.76
CA SER A 146 1.86 5.23 -9.48
C SER A 146 0.80 4.16 -9.27
N LEU A 147 1.21 3.02 -8.72
CA LEU A 147 0.29 2.00 -8.25
C LEU A 147 -0.17 2.35 -6.83
N LYS A 148 -1.47 2.24 -6.59
CA LYS A 148 -2.08 2.32 -5.27
C LYS A 148 -2.92 1.08 -5.02
N TYR A 149 -3.09 0.76 -3.74
CA TYR A 149 -3.97 -0.32 -3.34
C TYR A 149 -4.72 -0.01 -2.04
N LYS A 150 -5.85 -0.68 -1.86
CA LYS A 150 -6.61 -0.74 -0.61
C LYS A 150 -6.95 -2.19 -0.29
N ILE A 151 -7.13 -2.47 1.01
CA ILE A 151 -7.58 -3.78 1.48
C ILE A 151 -9.07 -3.66 1.82
N TRP A 152 -9.89 -4.48 1.18
CA TRP A 152 -11.29 -4.66 1.51
C TRP A 152 -11.47 -5.83 2.45
N GLU A 153 -12.43 -5.70 3.34
CA GLU A 153 -12.89 -6.77 4.21
C GLU A 153 -14.39 -6.99 3.96
N ARG A 154 -14.75 -8.27 3.79
CA ARG A 154 -16.12 -8.71 3.59
C ARG A 154 -16.89 -8.54 4.90
N ASN A 155 -18.14 -8.07 4.81
CA ASN A 155 -19.08 -8.11 5.92
C ASN A 155 -19.40 -9.57 6.32
N GLU A 156 -19.48 -9.84 7.61
CA GLU A 156 -19.85 -11.17 8.14
C GLU A 156 -21.30 -11.56 7.85
N VAL A 157 -22.18 -10.58 7.62
CA VAL A 157 -23.60 -10.82 7.40
C VAL A 157 -23.88 -11.01 5.91
N GLU A 158 -24.45 -12.15 5.57
CA GLU A 158 -25.04 -12.42 4.26
C GLU A 158 -26.53 -12.06 4.28
N PHE A 159 -26.96 -11.29 3.28
CA PHE A 159 -28.35 -10.85 3.14
C PHE A 159 -28.98 -11.53 1.93
N GLU A 160 -30.17 -12.09 2.10
CA GLU A 160 -30.96 -12.63 0.99
C GLU A 160 -31.62 -11.49 0.18
N ALA A 161 -31.45 -11.52 -1.13
CA ALA A 161 -32.10 -10.57 -2.03
C ALA A 161 -33.59 -10.92 -2.19
N LYS A 162 -34.44 -9.89 -2.27
CA LYS A 162 -35.87 -10.10 -2.56
C LYS A 162 -36.07 -10.40 -4.04
N GLN A 163 -36.63 -11.56 -4.35
CA GLN A 163 -37.14 -11.88 -5.68
C GLN A 163 -38.39 -11.03 -5.98
N GLN A 164 -38.49 -10.48 -7.20
CA GLN A 164 -39.67 -9.76 -7.72
C GLN A 164 -40.43 -10.60 -8.74
#